data_AF-A0A0Q7ZPS7-F1
#
_entry.id   AF-A0A0Q7ZPS7-F1
#
_cell.length_a   1.000
_cell.length_b   1.000
_cell.length_c   1.000
_cell.angle_alpha   90.00
_cell.angle_beta   90.00
_cell.angle_gamma   90.00
#
_symmetry.space_group_name_H-M   'P 1'
#
loop_
_entity.id
_entity.type
_entity.pdbx_description
1 polymer ?
#
loop_
_entity_poly.entity_id
_entity_poly.type
_entity_poly.pdbx_seq_one_letter_code
_entity_poly.pdbx_strand_id
1 'polypeptide(L)'
;MTEADAGSSRAEEPSMNAAPVDWQSHSAEGLARLRVEAMPAMELIYLDALAVHLLGPDAPAAPYTVEHGAAIASLLLRAAADSAAVDLVVEPDDRDAAAAAARTAIVDGAHRFAGRGGHGVHQLVTRFLGAAVGELERLKDTPEAQVASLFHYGLLAIASGPQNQTTAETAESIRATFHVWDERIGDGFVPPWRVVALRE
;
A
#
# COMPACT_ATOMS: atom_id res chain seq x y z
N MET A 1 47.64 10.72 -54.17
CA MET A 1 46.79 11.64 -53.39
C MET A 1 45.47 10.92 -53.19
N THR A 2 45.39 10.15 -52.09
CA THR A 2 44.19 9.40 -51.70
C THR A 2 44.24 9.29 -50.19
N GLU A 3 43.45 10.12 -49.52
CA GLU A 3 43.25 10.14 -48.08
C GLU A 3 42.18 9.12 -47.67
N ALA A 4 42.35 8.66 -46.43
CA ALA A 4 41.33 8.24 -45.47
C ALA A 4 40.48 7.00 -45.78
N ASP A 5 40.75 5.92 -45.03
CA ASP A 5 39.68 5.08 -44.50
C ASP A 5 40.00 4.75 -43.04
N ALA A 6 39.60 5.65 -42.15
CA ALA A 6 39.62 5.43 -40.71
C ALA A 6 38.32 4.71 -40.33
N GLY A 7 38.41 3.40 -40.15
CA GLY A 7 37.34 2.57 -39.63
C GLY A 7 36.92 3.04 -38.24
N SER A 8 35.85 3.83 -38.18
CA SER A 8 35.16 4.17 -36.93
C SER A 8 34.22 3.03 -36.58
N SER A 9 34.70 2.11 -35.74
CA SER A 9 33.88 1.12 -35.05
C SER A 9 32.94 1.88 -34.12
N ARG A 10 31.71 2.10 -34.57
CA ARG A 10 30.64 2.66 -33.76
C ARG A 10 30.22 1.56 -32.79
N ALA A 11 30.71 1.65 -31.55
CA ALA A 11 30.19 0.85 -30.45
C ALA A 11 28.68 1.07 -30.38
N GLU A 12 27.92 -0.01 -30.47
CA GLU A 12 26.49 -0.02 -30.20
C GLU A 12 26.29 0.40 -28.74
N GLU A 13 25.83 1.63 -28.53
CA GLU A 13 25.30 2.04 -27.23
C GLU A 13 24.13 1.11 -26.88
N PRO A 14 24.14 0.45 -25.71
CA PRO A 14 23.00 -0.35 -25.29
C PRO A 14 21.80 0.59 -25.14
N SER A 15 20.80 0.40 -26.01
CA SER A 15 19.52 1.09 -25.97
C SER A 15 18.92 0.99 -24.57
N MET A 16 19.05 2.06 -23.79
CA MET A 16 18.51 2.19 -22.45
C MET A 16 17.02 2.55 -22.47
N ASN A 17 16.26 1.88 -23.35
CA ASN A 17 14.80 1.87 -23.34
C ASN A 17 14.35 0.51 -22.82
N ALA A 18 14.57 0.26 -21.53
CA ALA A 18 13.69 -0.64 -20.81
C ALA A 18 12.29 -0.04 -20.93
N ALA A 19 11.36 -0.75 -21.58
CA ALA A 19 9.96 -0.35 -21.57
C ALA A 19 9.57 -0.02 -20.11
N PRO A 20 8.83 1.07 -19.85
CA PRO A 20 8.42 1.40 -18.50
C PRO A 20 7.76 0.14 -17.93
N VAL A 21 8.29 -0.34 -16.80
CA VAL A 21 7.71 -1.47 -16.06
C VAL A 21 6.22 -1.18 -15.95
N ASP A 22 5.39 -2.08 -16.47
CA ASP A 22 3.94 -1.91 -16.43
C ASP A 22 3.46 -2.05 -14.98
N TRP A 23 3.54 -0.94 -14.26
CA TRP A 23 3.21 -0.85 -12.84
C TRP A 23 1.76 -1.25 -12.58
N GLN A 24 0.87 -1.05 -13.57
CA GLN A 24 -0.53 -1.44 -13.46
C GLN A 24 -0.66 -2.96 -13.49
N SER A 25 0.05 -3.63 -14.39
CA SER A 25 0.08 -5.09 -14.43
C SER A 25 0.70 -5.69 -13.18
N HIS A 26 1.81 -5.13 -12.68
CA HIS A 26 2.44 -5.59 -11.43
C HIS A 26 1.51 -5.39 -10.22
N SER A 27 0.82 -4.25 -10.14
CA SER A 27 -0.15 -3.99 -9.07
C SER A 27 -1.36 -4.92 -9.16
N ALA A 28 -1.84 -5.21 -10.38
CA ALA A 28 -2.95 -6.14 -10.58
C ALA A 28 -2.56 -7.56 -10.16
N GLU A 29 -1.33 -7.99 -10.44
CA GLU A 29 -0.76 -9.25 -9.99
C GLU A 29 -0.65 -9.33 -8.46
N GLY A 30 -0.19 -8.26 -7.80
CA GLY A 30 -0.17 -8.15 -6.35
C GLY A 30 -1.56 -8.30 -5.73
N LEU A 31 -2.55 -7.58 -6.24
CA LEU A 31 -3.94 -7.69 -5.81
C LEU A 31 -4.52 -9.09 -6.07
N ALA A 32 -4.19 -9.74 -7.20
CA ALA A 32 -4.66 -11.08 -7.53
C ALA A 32 -4.10 -12.15 -6.59
N ARG A 33 -2.90 -11.94 -6.04
CA ARG A 33 -2.20 -12.89 -5.17
C ARG A 33 -2.54 -12.74 -3.70
N LEU A 34 -3.17 -11.64 -3.31
CA LEU A 34 -3.55 -11.39 -1.92
C LEU A 34 -4.47 -12.51 -1.41
N ARG A 35 -4.20 -12.98 -0.18
CA ARG A 35 -4.99 -14.03 0.49
C ARG A 35 -5.29 -13.60 1.92
N VAL A 36 -6.32 -14.19 2.52
CA VAL A 36 -6.77 -13.83 3.87
C VAL A 36 -5.65 -14.07 4.89
N GLU A 37 -4.85 -15.12 4.71
CA GLU A 37 -3.74 -15.48 5.60
C GLU A 37 -2.59 -14.47 5.53
N ALA A 38 -2.43 -13.76 4.41
CA ALA A 38 -1.42 -12.73 4.23
C ALA A 38 -1.90 -11.34 4.69
N MET A 39 -3.18 -11.20 5.10
CA MET A 39 -3.73 -9.90 5.49
C MET A 39 -3.04 -9.27 6.69
N PRO A 40 -2.68 -9.99 7.78
CA PRO A 40 -1.93 -9.40 8.86
C PRO A 40 -0.61 -8.75 8.39
N ALA A 41 0.09 -9.39 7.45
CA ALA A 41 1.31 -8.82 6.87
C ALA A 41 1.01 -7.59 6.01
N MET A 42 -0.01 -7.66 5.15
CA MET A 42 -0.44 -6.51 4.34
C MET A 42 -0.81 -5.29 5.19
N GLU A 43 -1.63 -5.51 6.22
CA GLU A 43 -2.06 -4.47 7.18
C GLU A 43 -0.84 -3.84 7.85
N LEU A 44 0.06 -4.64 8.39
CA LEU A 44 1.23 -4.15 9.12
C LEU A 44 2.23 -3.42 8.21
N ILE A 45 2.49 -3.93 7.00
CA ILE A 45 3.36 -3.25 6.02
C ILE A 45 2.76 -1.90 5.66
N TYR A 46 1.45 -1.84 5.43
CA TYR A 46 0.80 -0.59 5.05
C TYR A 46 0.82 0.42 6.20
N LEU A 47 0.48 -0.01 7.41
CA LEU A 47 0.52 0.84 8.61
C LEU A 47 1.94 1.38 8.88
N ASP A 48 2.95 0.51 8.83
CA ASP A 48 4.35 0.89 9.02
C ASP A 48 4.82 1.89 7.95
N ALA A 49 4.44 1.66 6.68
CA ALA A 49 4.76 2.56 5.58
C ALA A 49 4.10 3.94 5.74
N LEU A 50 2.83 3.99 6.16
CA LEU A 50 2.13 5.25 6.45
C LEU A 50 2.81 5.98 7.62
N ALA A 51 3.12 5.28 8.71
CA ALA A 51 3.78 5.86 9.87
C ALA A 51 5.15 6.46 9.50
N VAL A 52 5.97 5.75 8.72
CA VAL A 52 7.24 6.30 8.21
C VAL A 52 7.02 7.53 7.36
N HIS A 53 6.06 7.46 6.43
CA HIS A 53 5.86 8.53 5.48
C HIS A 53 5.31 9.81 6.14
N LEU A 54 4.48 9.69 7.17
CA LEU A 54 3.76 10.82 7.76
C LEU A 54 4.31 11.30 9.11
N LEU A 55 5.05 10.43 9.82
CA LEU A 55 5.65 10.74 11.13
C LEU A 55 7.18 10.77 11.08
N GLY A 56 7.78 10.37 9.95
CA GLY A 56 9.23 10.32 9.77
C GLY A 56 9.89 11.69 9.57
N PRO A 57 11.24 11.70 9.48
CA PRO A 57 12.02 12.94 9.30
C PRO A 57 11.71 13.66 7.99
N ASP A 58 11.27 12.91 6.96
CA ASP A 58 10.94 13.42 5.63
C ASP A 58 9.41 13.55 5.44
N ALA A 59 8.66 13.72 6.53
CA ALA A 59 7.20 13.82 6.46
C ALA A 59 6.75 14.99 5.56
N PRO A 60 5.76 14.78 4.68
CA PRO A 60 5.28 15.82 3.79
C PRO A 60 4.53 16.89 4.58
N ALA A 61 4.75 18.15 4.20
CA ALA A 61 4.05 19.30 4.75
C ALA A 61 2.95 19.79 3.81
N ALA A 62 1.90 20.38 4.40
CA ALA A 62 0.86 21.07 3.64
C ALA A 62 1.42 22.27 2.83
N PRO A 63 0.80 22.65 1.70
CA PRO A 63 -0.44 22.10 1.14
C PRO A 63 -0.23 20.74 0.45
N TYR A 64 -1.14 19.81 0.70
CA TYR A 64 -1.08 18.49 0.08
C TYR A 64 -1.60 18.51 -1.36
N THR A 65 -1.00 17.67 -2.19
CA THR A 65 -1.23 17.63 -3.63
C THR A 65 -1.51 16.22 -4.11
N VAL A 66 -1.84 16.08 -5.40
CA VAL A 66 -2.08 14.79 -6.06
C VAL A 66 -0.87 13.85 -5.92
N GLU A 67 0.35 14.38 -5.95
CA GLU A 67 1.59 13.62 -5.77
C GLU A 67 1.66 12.97 -4.39
N HIS A 68 1.23 13.68 -3.35
CA HIS A 68 1.13 13.13 -2.00
C HIS A 68 0.12 12.00 -1.93
N GLY A 69 -1.08 12.19 -2.50
CA GLY A 69 -2.08 11.12 -2.60
C GLY A 69 -1.61 9.90 -3.40
N ALA A 70 -0.84 10.13 -4.49
CA ALA A 70 -0.24 9.06 -5.29
C ALA A 70 0.84 8.29 -4.51
N ALA A 71 1.59 8.96 -3.63
CA ALA A 71 2.53 8.29 -2.73
C ALA A 71 1.79 7.34 -1.79
N ILE A 72 0.72 7.81 -1.11
CA ILE A 72 -0.11 6.96 -0.24
C ILE A 72 -0.69 5.76 -1.00
N ALA A 73 -1.22 5.98 -2.22
CA ALA A 73 -1.73 4.90 -3.07
C ALA A 73 -0.65 3.88 -3.44
N SER A 74 0.59 4.35 -3.68
CA SER A 74 1.73 3.48 -3.97
C SER A 74 2.12 2.63 -2.75
N LEU A 75 2.08 3.18 -1.54
CA LEU A 75 2.31 2.42 -0.30
C LEU A 75 1.28 1.29 -0.13
N LEU A 76 0.00 1.58 -0.40
CA LEU A 76 -1.09 0.61 -0.35
C LEU A 76 -0.88 -0.55 -1.33
N LEU A 77 -0.58 -0.23 -2.60
CA LEU A 77 -0.37 -1.24 -3.64
C LEU A 77 0.88 -2.07 -3.38
N ARG A 78 1.95 -1.44 -2.89
CA ARG A 78 3.18 -2.14 -2.49
C ARG A 78 2.92 -3.10 -1.32
N ALA A 79 2.18 -2.66 -0.30
CA ALA A 79 1.81 -3.53 0.82
C ALA A 79 1.03 -4.78 0.35
N ALA A 80 0.10 -4.62 -0.60
CA ALA A 80 -0.60 -5.75 -1.19
C ALA A 80 0.36 -6.70 -1.93
N ALA A 81 1.27 -6.16 -2.74
CA ALA A 81 2.25 -6.95 -3.51
C ALA A 81 3.27 -7.69 -2.63
N ASP A 82 3.76 -7.04 -1.57
CA ASP A 82 4.84 -7.56 -0.73
C ASP A 82 4.34 -8.48 0.39
N SER A 83 3.04 -8.41 0.73
CA SER A 83 2.44 -9.18 1.84
C SER A 83 2.73 -10.69 1.79
N ALA A 84 2.72 -11.28 0.60
CA ALA A 84 2.94 -12.71 0.42
C ALA A 84 4.41 -13.15 0.64
N ALA A 85 5.36 -12.21 0.63
CA ALA A 85 6.78 -12.48 0.86
C ALA A 85 7.17 -12.40 2.34
N VAL A 86 6.28 -11.89 3.19
CA VAL A 86 6.53 -11.72 4.62
C VAL A 86 5.92 -12.89 5.38
N ASP A 87 6.78 -13.68 6.02
CA ASP A 87 6.36 -14.69 6.99
C ASP A 87 6.12 -14.00 8.34
N LEU A 88 4.89 -13.48 8.51
CA LEU A 88 4.48 -12.80 9.73
C LEU A 88 3.79 -13.80 10.67
N VAL A 89 4.52 -14.24 11.69
CA VAL A 89 3.95 -15.03 12.79
C VAL A 89 3.40 -14.09 13.85
N VAL A 90 2.08 -13.99 13.91
CA VAL A 90 1.37 -13.27 14.97
C VAL A 90 0.39 -14.24 15.60
N GLU A 91 0.55 -14.46 16.90
CA GLU A 91 -0.35 -15.31 17.67
C GLU A 91 -1.76 -14.72 17.60
N PRO A 92 -2.77 -15.50 17.16
CA PRO A 92 -4.14 -15.06 17.16
C PRO A 92 -4.57 -14.65 18.58
N ASP A 93 -5.24 -13.52 18.69
CA ASP A 93 -5.89 -13.12 19.94
C ASP A 93 -7.38 -12.85 19.74
N ASP A 94 -8.11 -12.64 20.84
CA ASP A 94 -9.55 -12.38 20.79
C ASP A 94 -9.90 -11.10 20.00
N ARG A 95 -8.96 -10.17 19.82
CA ARG A 95 -9.14 -8.91 19.10
C ARG A 95 -9.14 -9.14 17.58
N ASP A 96 -8.47 -10.19 17.08
CA ASP A 96 -8.47 -10.55 15.65
C ASP A 96 -9.87 -10.88 15.12
N ALA A 97 -10.78 -11.35 15.98
CA ALA A 97 -12.16 -11.64 15.58
C ALA A 97 -12.88 -10.41 15.00
N ALA A 98 -12.56 -9.21 15.49
CA ALA A 98 -13.12 -7.95 15.01
C ALA A 98 -12.62 -7.57 13.61
N ALA A 99 -11.44 -8.07 13.19
CA ALA A 99 -10.83 -7.80 11.88
C ALA A 99 -11.16 -8.87 10.81
N ALA A 100 -11.68 -10.03 11.20
CA ALA A 100 -11.86 -11.16 10.29
C ALA A 100 -12.77 -10.86 9.08
N ALA A 101 -13.88 -10.14 9.30
CA ALA A 101 -14.81 -9.77 8.24
C ALA A 101 -14.16 -8.79 7.24
N ALA A 102 -13.41 -7.80 7.74
CA ALA A 102 -12.64 -6.88 6.90
C ALA A 102 -11.63 -7.61 6.02
N ARG A 103 -10.84 -8.53 6.58
CA ARG A 103 -9.81 -9.28 5.85
C ARG A 103 -10.38 -10.02 4.64
N THR A 104 -11.50 -10.72 4.81
CA THR A 104 -12.21 -11.39 3.71
C THR A 104 -12.68 -10.40 2.65
N ALA A 105 -13.35 -9.32 3.07
CA ALA A 105 -13.88 -8.32 2.14
C ALA A 105 -12.78 -7.60 1.34
N ILE A 106 -11.63 -7.33 1.97
CA ILE A 106 -10.46 -6.73 1.31
C ILE A 106 -9.92 -7.67 0.23
N VAL A 107 -9.75 -8.96 0.54
CA VAL A 107 -9.27 -9.96 -0.44
C VAL A 107 -10.23 -10.07 -1.62
N ASP A 108 -11.54 -10.21 -1.36
CA ASP A 108 -12.55 -10.27 -2.41
C ASP A 108 -12.54 -9.01 -3.28
N GLY A 109 -12.42 -7.84 -2.65
CA GLY A 109 -12.31 -6.55 -3.32
C GLY A 109 -11.07 -6.45 -4.21
N ALA A 110 -9.92 -6.87 -3.70
CA ALA A 110 -8.64 -6.93 -4.42
C ALA A 110 -8.76 -7.83 -5.65
N HIS A 111 -9.33 -9.03 -5.52
CA HIS A 111 -9.54 -9.96 -6.64
C HIS A 111 -10.49 -9.38 -7.69
N ARG A 112 -11.55 -8.67 -7.29
CA ARG A 112 -12.45 -7.99 -8.23
C ARG A 112 -11.76 -6.87 -8.99
N PHE A 113 -10.87 -6.10 -8.37
CA PHE A 113 -10.04 -5.13 -9.08
C PHE A 113 -9.06 -5.80 -10.03
N ALA A 114 -8.35 -6.83 -9.57
CA ALA A 114 -7.40 -7.58 -10.37
C ALA A 114 -8.03 -8.25 -11.60
N GLY A 115 -9.26 -8.75 -11.48
CA GLY A 115 -10.03 -9.32 -12.60
C GLY A 115 -10.33 -8.32 -13.73
N ARG A 116 -10.12 -7.02 -13.50
CA ARG A 116 -10.21 -5.95 -14.53
C ARG A 116 -8.84 -5.52 -15.05
N GLY A 117 -7.75 -6.19 -14.66
CA GLY A 117 -6.37 -5.85 -15.04
C GLY A 117 -5.98 -4.43 -14.65
N GLY A 118 -5.13 -3.80 -15.47
CA GLY A 118 -4.63 -2.44 -15.22
C GLY A 118 -5.72 -1.37 -15.10
N HIS A 119 -6.88 -1.56 -15.76
CA HIS A 119 -8.02 -0.66 -15.60
C HIS A 119 -8.60 -0.71 -14.18
N GLY A 120 -8.65 -1.90 -13.56
CA GLY A 120 -9.07 -2.04 -12.17
C GLY A 120 -8.14 -1.31 -11.20
N VAL A 121 -6.83 -1.45 -11.38
CA VAL A 121 -5.82 -0.74 -10.59
C VAL A 121 -5.97 0.77 -10.76
N HIS A 122 -6.09 1.26 -11.99
CA HIS A 122 -6.29 2.68 -12.25
C HIS A 122 -7.57 3.22 -11.60
N GLN A 123 -8.64 2.44 -11.60
CA GLN A 123 -9.90 2.78 -10.94
C GLN A 123 -9.73 2.87 -9.42
N LEU A 124 -9.03 1.93 -8.79
CA LEU A 124 -8.71 1.95 -7.36
C LEU A 124 -7.90 3.20 -6.99
N VAL A 125 -6.80 3.45 -7.71
CA VAL A 125 -5.91 4.60 -7.45
C VAL A 125 -6.67 5.91 -7.58
N THR A 126 -7.41 6.11 -8.67
CA THR A 126 -8.16 7.36 -8.90
C THR A 126 -9.17 7.64 -7.79
N ARG A 127 -9.87 6.60 -7.31
CA ARG A 127 -10.82 6.73 -6.20
C ARG A 127 -10.11 7.09 -4.91
N PHE A 128 -9.05 6.37 -4.58
CA PHE A 128 -8.35 6.52 -3.33
C PHE A 128 -7.61 7.86 -3.24
N LEU A 129 -7.06 8.34 -4.36
CA LEU A 129 -6.26 9.57 -4.41
C LEU A 129 -7.04 10.79 -3.90
N GLY A 130 -8.28 10.97 -4.35
CA GLY A 130 -9.12 12.09 -3.88
C GLY A 130 -9.40 12.02 -2.38
N ALA A 131 -9.68 10.82 -1.86
CA ALA A 131 -9.87 10.60 -0.42
C ALA A 131 -8.58 10.87 0.36
N ALA A 132 -7.44 10.39 -0.14
CA ALA A 132 -6.15 10.55 0.52
C ALA A 132 -5.76 12.03 0.65
N VAL A 133 -5.87 12.82 -0.42
CA VAL A 133 -5.59 14.27 -0.38
C VAL A 133 -6.54 14.99 0.57
N GLY A 134 -7.83 14.66 0.52
CA GLY A 134 -8.84 15.24 1.41
C GLY A 134 -8.54 14.97 2.89
N GLU A 135 -8.18 13.73 3.22
CA GLU A 135 -7.85 13.34 4.60
C GLU A 135 -6.53 13.93 5.08
N LEU A 136 -5.51 14.01 4.22
CA LEU A 136 -4.26 14.70 4.52
C LEU A 136 -4.53 16.17 4.89
N GLU A 137 -5.29 16.90 4.07
CA GLU A 137 -5.58 18.31 4.33
C GLU A 137 -6.47 18.50 5.57
N ARG A 138 -7.48 17.63 5.75
CA ARG A 138 -8.41 17.71 6.87
C ARG A 138 -7.73 17.47 8.23
N LEU A 139 -6.71 16.63 8.26
CA LEU A 139 -6.02 16.19 9.48
C LEU A 139 -4.57 16.69 9.56
N LYS A 140 -4.22 17.75 8.83
CA LYS A 140 -2.84 18.27 8.73
C LYS A 140 -2.17 18.64 10.05
N ASP A 141 -2.97 18.95 11.07
CA ASP A 141 -2.48 19.33 12.40
C ASP A 141 -2.35 18.12 13.34
N THR A 142 -2.71 16.91 12.88
CA THR A 142 -2.72 15.66 13.66
C THR A 142 -2.20 14.50 12.80
N PRO A 143 -0.87 14.38 12.60
CA PRO A 143 -0.28 13.36 11.74
C PRO A 143 -0.64 11.91 12.12
N GLU A 144 -0.79 11.60 13.40
CA GLU A 144 -1.22 10.29 13.88
C GLU A 144 -2.64 9.96 13.41
N ALA A 145 -3.52 10.97 13.41
CA ALA A 145 -4.86 10.81 12.86
C ALA A 145 -4.84 10.65 11.33
N GLN A 146 -3.89 11.29 10.62
CA GLN A 146 -3.69 11.05 9.18
C GLN A 146 -3.36 9.59 8.92
N VAL A 147 -2.45 8.99 9.70
CA VAL A 147 -2.09 7.57 9.59
C VAL A 147 -3.33 6.69 9.77
N ALA A 148 -4.07 6.88 10.86
CA ALA A 148 -5.28 6.09 11.14
C ALA A 148 -6.35 6.24 10.05
N SER A 149 -6.58 7.46 9.58
CA SER A 149 -7.57 7.74 8.55
C SER A 149 -7.19 7.14 7.19
N LEU A 150 -5.94 7.32 6.76
CA LEU A 150 -5.46 6.80 5.48
C LEU A 150 -5.39 5.28 5.47
N PHE A 151 -5.03 4.67 6.60
CA PHE A 151 -5.10 3.22 6.79
C PHE A 151 -6.53 2.72 6.56
N HIS A 152 -7.51 3.33 7.25
CA HIS A 152 -8.93 2.99 7.11
C HIS A 152 -9.41 3.16 5.66
N TYR A 153 -9.19 4.33 5.05
CA TYR A 153 -9.68 4.61 3.70
C TYR A 153 -8.98 3.78 2.62
N GLY A 154 -7.70 3.43 2.78
CA GLY A 154 -6.97 2.57 1.86
C GLY A 154 -7.57 1.16 1.82
N LEU A 155 -7.76 0.55 2.99
CA LEU A 155 -8.38 -0.77 3.09
C LEU A 155 -9.86 -0.76 2.64
N LEU A 156 -10.60 0.28 2.99
CA LEU A 156 -12.00 0.47 2.57
C LEU A 156 -12.12 0.59 1.05
N ALA A 157 -11.20 1.31 0.41
CA ALA A 157 -11.18 1.47 -1.04
C ALA A 157 -11.01 0.12 -1.76
N ILE A 158 -10.14 -0.76 -1.23
CA ILE A 158 -9.97 -2.11 -1.76
C ILE A 158 -11.24 -2.95 -1.49
N ALA A 159 -11.69 -3.02 -0.23
CA ALA A 159 -12.83 -3.85 0.17
C ALA A 159 -14.11 -3.52 -0.61
N SER A 160 -14.33 -2.24 -0.91
CA SER A 160 -15.49 -1.77 -1.68
C SER A 160 -15.52 -2.29 -3.12
N GLY A 161 -14.39 -2.81 -3.61
CA GLY A 161 -14.23 -3.30 -4.97
C GLY A 161 -14.53 -2.26 -6.06
N PRO A 162 -14.49 -2.66 -7.33
CA PRO A 162 -14.74 -1.76 -8.44
C PRO A 162 -16.13 -1.10 -8.44
N GLN A 163 -17.13 -1.77 -7.85
CA GLN A 163 -18.51 -1.29 -7.75
C GLN A 163 -18.72 -0.23 -6.66
N ASN A 164 -17.71 0.02 -5.81
CA ASN A 164 -17.79 0.95 -4.69
C ASN A 164 -18.90 0.59 -3.69
N GLN A 165 -18.98 -0.69 -3.33
CA GLN A 165 -20.00 -1.22 -2.44
C GLN A 165 -19.34 -1.90 -1.25
N THR A 166 -19.68 -1.44 -0.05
CA THR A 166 -19.24 -2.02 1.23
C THR A 166 -20.40 -1.96 2.21
N THR A 167 -20.46 -2.90 3.15
CA THR A 167 -21.45 -2.85 4.25
C THR A 167 -20.92 -1.96 5.37
N ALA A 168 -21.84 -1.49 6.23
CA ALA A 168 -21.47 -0.78 7.46
C ALA A 168 -20.62 -1.67 8.39
N GLU A 169 -20.93 -2.96 8.45
CA GLU A 169 -20.17 -3.96 9.21
C GLU A 169 -18.73 -4.09 8.71
N THR A 170 -18.51 -4.16 7.39
CA THR A 170 -17.15 -4.19 6.83
C THR A 170 -16.40 -2.90 7.14
N ALA A 171 -17.05 -1.74 7.04
CA ALA A 171 -16.41 -0.46 7.35
C ALA A 171 -16.01 -0.37 8.84
N GLU A 172 -16.85 -0.84 9.75
CA GLU A 172 -16.55 -0.90 11.18
C GLU A 172 -15.43 -1.91 11.48
N SER A 173 -15.47 -3.09 10.86
CA SER A 173 -14.42 -4.11 10.98
C SER A 173 -13.06 -3.58 10.49
N ILE A 174 -13.01 -2.77 9.43
CA ILE A 174 -11.75 -2.14 8.98
C ILE A 174 -11.22 -1.13 10.01
N ARG A 175 -12.10 -0.38 10.70
CA ARG A 175 -11.66 0.50 11.79
C ARG A 175 -11.10 -0.30 12.95
N ALA A 176 -11.77 -1.40 13.30
CA ALA A 176 -11.29 -2.31 14.33
C ALA A 176 -9.89 -2.86 14.00
N THR A 177 -9.58 -3.15 12.73
CA THR A 177 -8.24 -3.57 12.30
C THR A 177 -7.14 -2.59 12.74
N PHE A 178 -7.38 -1.27 12.64
CA PHE A 178 -6.40 -0.29 13.13
C PHE A 178 -6.19 -0.41 14.63
N HIS A 179 -7.28 -0.48 15.41
CA HIS A 179 -7.19 -0.61 16.87
C HIS A 179 -6.50 -1.90 17.31
N VAL A 180 -6.72 -3.02 16.62
CA VAL A 180 -6.00 -4.28 16.89
C VAL A 180 -4.48 -4.07 16.77
N TRP A 181 -4.02 -3.38 15.73
CA TRP A 181 -2.59 -3.11 15.54
C TRP A 181 -2.05 -2.07 16.51
N ASP A 182 -2.79 -0.99 16.76
CA ASP A 182 -2.43 0.06 17.70
C ASP A 182 -2.22 -0.50 19.12
N GLU A 183 -3.15 -1.34 19.58
CA GLU A 183 -3.04 -2.02 20.87
C GLU A 183 -1.86 -3.01 20.90
N ARG A 184 -1.66 -3.82 19.86
CA ARG A 184 -0.52 -4.75 19.80
C ARG A 184 0.81 -4.03 19.86
N ILE A 185 0.96 -2.95 19.10
CA ILE A 185 2.17 -2.12 19.12
C ILE A 185 2.35 -1.47 20.50
N GLY A 186 1.25 -0.98 21.11
CA GLY A 186 1.23 -0.49 22.49
C GLY A 186 1.65 -1.53 23.53
N ASP A 187 1.29 -2.80 23.32
CA ASP A 187 1.69 -3.96 24.14
C ASP A 187 3.16 -4.39 23.90
N GLY A 188 3.88 -3.72 23.00
CA GLY A 188 5.29 -3.95 22.72
C GLY A 188 5.58 -4.83 21.51
N PHE A 189 4.58 -5.12 20.67
CA PHE A 189 4.81 -5.78 19.39
C PHE A 189 5.66 -4.90 18.47
N VAL A 190 6.73 -5.47 17.91
CA VAL A 190 7.62 -4.78 16.94
C VAL A 190 7.61 -5.58 15.64
N PRO A 191 7.34 -4.96 14.48
CA PRO A 191 7.41 -5.65 13.20
C PRO A 191 8.77 -6.32 12.99
N PRO A 192 8.86 -7.56 12.46
CA PRO A 192 10.11 -8.29 12.35
C PRO A 192 11.22 -7.54 11.59
N TRP A 193 10.86 -6.76 10.57
CA TRP A 193 11.81 -5.96 9.78
C TRP A 193 12.34 -4.72 10.53
N ARG A 194 11.76 -4.37 11.68
CA ARG A 194 12.23 -3.28 12.56
C ARG A 194 13.19 -3.76 13.65
N VAL A 195 13.34 -5.08 13.83
CA VAL A 195 14.19 -5.68 14.89
C VAL A 195 15.70 -5.49 14.63
N VAL A 196 16.09 -4.91 13.49
CA VAL A 196 17.50 -4.74 13.07
C VAL A 196 18.24 -3.61 13.84
N ALA A 197 17.60 -2.88 14.76
CA ALA A 197 18.19 -1.70 15.42
C ALA A 197 18.49 -1.82 16.94
N LEU A 198 18.36 -3.01 17.57
CA LEU A 198 18.56 -3.16 19.03
C LEU A 198 19.70 -4.11 19.43
N ARG A 199 20.65 -4.38 18.52
CA ARG A 199 21.89 -5.09 18.85
C ARG A 199 23.09 -4.19 18.56
N GLU A 200 23.34 -3.25 19.47
CA GLU A 200 24.68 -2.72 19.75
C GLU A 200 25.20 -3.32 21.06
#